data_AF-A0A829MBN2-F1
#
_entry.id   AF-A0A829MBN2-F1
#
_cell.length_a   1.000
_cell.length_b   1.000
_cell.length_c   1.000
_cell.angle_alpha   90.00
_cell.angle_beta   90.00
_cell.angle_gamma   90.00
#
_symmetry.space_group_name_H-M   'P 1'
#
loop_
_entity.id
_entity.type
_entity.pdbx_description
1 polymer ?
#
loop_
_entity_poly.entity_id
_entity_poly.type
_entity_poly.pdbx_seq_one_letter_code
_entity_poly.pdbx_strand_id
1 'polypeptide(L)' 'MSHRCTNAFTFNDHVYAGGCEVQDDDPILETHAAHFVKVGESTLPAETATAAHPRAVKKAAPKKAPAKPAPAKEDE' A
#
# COMPACT_ATOMS: atom_id res chain seq x y z
N MET A 1 -8.79 -21.74 3.84
CA MET A 1 -7.58 -20.90 4.02
C MET A 1 -7.37 -19.89 2.90
N SER A 2 -7.67 -20.06 1.63
CA SER A 2 -7.58 -19.02 0.58
C SER A 2 -6.16 -18.55 0.20
N HIS A 3 -5.94 -18.38 -1.10
CA HIS A 3 -4.70 -17.90 -1.69
C HIS A 3 -4.94 -16.59 -2.45
N ARG A 4 -3.92 -15.73 -2.49
CA ARG A 4 -3.96 -14.46 -3.21
C ARG A 4 -3.00 -14.50 -4.39
N CYS A 5 -3.52 -14.18 -5.56
CA CYS A 5 -2.74 -14.02 -6.77
C CYS A 5 -1.73 -12.87 -6.62
N THR A 6 -0.46 -13.09 -6.97
CA THR A 6 0.63 -12.09 -6.84
C THR A 6 1.05 -11.46 -8.16
N ASN A 7 0.69 -12.04 -9.30
CA ASN A 7 1.04 -11.53 -10.62
C ASN A 7 -0.09 -11.80 -11.63
N ALA A 8 -0.18 -10.99 -12.68
CA ALA A 8 -1.19 -11.18 -13.71
C ALA A 8 -0.84 -12.38 -14.62
N PHE A 9 -1.75 -13.33 -14.79
CA PHE A 9 -1.59 -14.45 -15.73
C PHE A 9 -2.93 -14.99 -16.24
N THR A 10 -2.90 -15.73 -17.35
CA THR A 10 -4.08 -16.33 -18.00
C THR A 10 -4.19 -17.83 -17.71
N PHE A 11 -5.37 -18.29 -17.31
CA PHE A 11 -5.71 -19.70 -17.13
C PHE A 11 -7.15 -19.97 -17.55
N ASN A 12 -7.36 -20.99 -18.38
CA ASN A 12 -8.68 -21.40 -18.86
C ASN A 12 -9.51 -20.23 -19.44
N ASP A 13 -8.90 -19.40 -20.29
CA ASP A 13 -9.50 -18.18 -20.87
C ASP A 13 -9.83 -17.06 -19.86
N HIS A 14 -9.46 -17.22 -18.58
CA HIS A 14 -9.62 -16.20 -17.55
C HIS A 14 -8.28 -15.51 -17.24
N VAL A 15 -8.31 -14.19 -17.11
CA VAL A 15 -7.17 -13.40 -16.64
C VAL A 15 -7.29 -13.18 -15.14
N TYR A 16 -6.29 -13.65 -14.39
CA TYR A 16 -6.16 -13.41 -12.97
C TYR A 16 -5.18 -12.26 -12.78
N ALA A 17 -5.61 -11.14 -12.19
CA ALA A 17 -4.76 -9.97 -11.93
C ALA A 17 -4.30 -9.93 -10.47
N GLY A 18 -3.06 -9.45 -10.25
CA GLY A 18 -2.38 -9.43 -8.95
C GLY A 18 -3.23 -8.81 -7.83
N GLY A 19 -3.81 -9.68 -7.00
CA GLY A 19 -4.73 -9.32 -5.93
C GLY A 19 -6.02 -10.16 -5.88
N CYS A 20 -6.31 -10.97 -6.89
CA CYS A 20 -7.48 -11.86 -6.91
C CYS A 20 -7.37 -12.96 -5.83
N GLU A 21 -8.46 -13.23 -5.12
CA GLU A 21 -8.55 -14.30 -4.12
C GLU A 21 -9.10 -15.59 -4.76
N VAL A 22 -8.47 -16.71 -4.43
CA VAL A 22 -8.77 -18.04 -4.95
C VAL A 22 -8.92 -19.01 -3.77
N GLN A 23 -9.87 -19.96 -3.84
CA GLN A 23 -10.10 -20.92 -2.76
C GLN A 23 -9.00 -22.00 -2.74
N ASP A 24 -8.79 -22.70 -1.62
CA ASP A 24 -7.73 -23.73 -1.57
C ASP A 24 -8.02 -24.95 -2.45
N ASP A 25 -9.30 -25.24 -2.70
CA ASP A 25 -9.76 -26.36 -3.51
C ASP A 25 -9.79 -26.03 -5.03
N ASP A 26 -9.35 -24.84 -5.42
CA ASP A 26 -9.35 -24.43 -6.82
C ASP A 26 -8.21 -25.12 -7.60
N PRO A 27 -8.51 -25.80 -8.72
CA PRO A 27 -7.53 -26.58 -9.48
C PRO A 27 -6.41 -25.73 -10.10
N ILE A 28 -6.60 -24.40 -10.18
CA ILE A 28 -5.57 -23.48 -10.66
C ILE A 28 -4.33 -23.47 -9.76
N LEU A 29 -4.50 -23.75 -8.46
CA LEU A 29 -3.39 -23.81 -7.51
C LEU A 29 -2.44 -24.96 -7.82
N GLU A 30 -2.94 -26.10 -8.31
CA GLU A 30 -2.10 -27.25 -8.66
C GLU A 30 -1.14 -26.96 -9.82
N THR A 31 -1.57 -26.11 -10.74
CA THR A 31 -0.83 -25.83 -11.98
C THR A 31 -0.02 -24.53 -11.91
N HIS A 32 -0.44 -23.57 -11.09
CA HIS A 32 0.11 -22.21 -11.05
C HIS A 32 0.48 -21.75 -9.64
N ALA A 33 0.73 -22.67 -8.69
CA ALA A 33 1.08 -22.36 -7.29
C ALA A 33 2.10 -21.22 -7.11
N ALA A 34 3.11 -21.11 -7.98
CA ALA A 34 4.13 -20.07 -7.92
C ALA A 34 3.60 -18.64 -8.11
N HIS A 35 2.39 -18.47 -8.66
CA HIS A 35 1.72 -17.19 -8.87
C HIS A 35 0.74 -16.82 -7.73
N PHE A 36 0.67 -17.65 -6.69
CA PHE A 36 -0.25 -17.49 -5.57
C PHE A 36 0.48 -17.54 -4.22
N VAL A 37 0.00 -16.75 -3.27
CA VAL A 37 0.50 -16.72 -1.89
C VAL A 37 -0.63 -17.07 -0.95
N LYS A 38 -0.37 -17.97 0.00
CA LYS A 38 -1.35 -18.38 1.01
C LYS A 38 -1.73 -17.21 1.91
N VAL A 39 -3.02 -16.93 2.04
CA VAL A 39 -3.54 -15.86 2.90
C VAL A 39 -3.85 -16.44 4.28
N GLY A 40 -3.39 -15.78 5.33
CA GLY A 40 -3.69 -16.18 6.71
C GLY A 40 -2.80 -17.29 7.28
N GLU A 41 -1.96 -17.95 6.47
CA GLU A 41 -0.83 -18.68 7.03
C GLU A 41 0.26 -17.64 7.37
N SER A 42 0.34 -17.26 8.64
CA SER A 42 1.44 -16.49 9.17
C SER A 42 2.69 -17.37 9.22
N THR A 43 3.30 -17.66 8.08
CA THR A 43 4.49 -18.54 7.99
C THR A 43 5.83 -17.81 8.05
N LEU A 44 5.86 -16.56 8.52
CA LEU A 44 7.12 -15.91 8.91
C LEU A 44 6.94 -15.14 10.22
N PRO A 45 7.98 -15.09 11.09
CA PRO A 45 8.00 -14.13 12.19
C PRO A 45 7.76 -12.75 11.57
N ALA A 46 6.87 -11.96 12.17
CA ALA A 46 6.50 -10.65 11.68
C ALA A 46 7.72 -9.93 11.10
N GLU A 47 7.77 -9.78 9.76
CA GLU A 47 8.58 -8.73 9.16
C GLU A 47 7.94 -7.43 9.64
N THR A 48 8.35 -7.07 10.85
CA THR A 48 8.07 -5.80 11.46
C THR A 48 8.70 -4.85 10.47
N ALA A 49 7.87 -4.07 9.77
CA ALA A 49 8.34 -2.88 9.11
C ALA A 49 9.04 -2.09 10.23
N THR A 50 10.36 -2.24 10.35
CA THR A 50 11.15 -1.42 11.24
C THR A 50 10.95 -0.05 10.62
N ALA A 51 10.10 0.75 11.25
CA ALA A 51 10.11 2.17 11.03
C ALA A 51 11.52 2.56 11.47
N ALA A 52 12.46 2.51 10.53
CA ALA A 52 13.76 3.13 10.66
C ALA A 52 13.44 4.49 11.25
N HIS A 53 13.87 4.67 12.50
CA HIS A 53 13.51 5.75 13.40
C HIS A 53 12.92 6.96 12.70
N PRO A 54 11.83 7.59 13.19
CA PRO A 54 11.62 8.99 12.89
C PRO A 54 12.81 9.74 13.49
N ARG A 55 13.92 9.83 12.75
CA ARG A 55 15.09 10.59 13.12
C ARG A 55 14.62 12.02 13.02
N ALA A 56 14.19 12.52 14.19
CA ALA A 56 13.85 13.87 14.54
C ALA A 56 13.56 14.74 13.32
N VAL A 57 12.27 14.97 13.05
CA VAL A 57 11.83 16.19 12.39
C VAL A 57 12.55 17.34 13.08
N LYS A 58 13.66 17.82 12.50
CA LYS A 58 14.16 19.15 12.78
C LYS A 58 13.00 20.03 12.37
N LYS A 59 12.30 20.56 13.36
CA LYS A 59 11.27 21.58 13.18
C LYS A 59 11.93 22.71 12.40
N ALA A 60 11.79 22.68 11.07
CA ALA A 60 11.96 23.87 10.27
C ALA A 60 10.79 24.76 10.70
N ALA A 61 11.11 25.84 11.40
CA ALA A 61 10.13 26.83 11.80
C ALA A 61 9.29 27.23 10.56
N PRO A 62 7.96 27.34 10.69
CA PRO A 62 7.16 27.83 9.57
C PRO A 62 7.66 29.23 9.22
N LYS A 63 8.16 29.39 7.99
CA LYS A 63 8.44 30.70 7.42
C LYS A 63 7.13 31.48 7.44
N LYS A 64 7.05 32.45 8.36
CA LYS A 64 5.97 33.41 8.49
C LYS A 64 5.78 34.06 7.11
N ALA A 65 4.65 33.78 6.46
CA ALA A 65 4.25 34.48 5.25
C ALA A 65 4.12 35.99 5.58
N PRO A 66 4.63 36.90 4.74
CA PRO A 66 4.40 38.32 4.95
C PRO A 66 2.90 38.61 4.80
N ALA A 67 2.35 39.31 5.79
CA ALA A 67 0.96 39.73 5.82
C ALA A 67 0.65 40.65 4.63
N LYS A 68 -0.49 40.42 3.98
CA LYS A 68 -1.11 41.40 3.07
C LYS A 68 -1.34 42.71 3.83
N PRO A 69 -0.93 43.87 3.31
CA PRO A 69 -1.40 45.15 3.85
C PRO A 69 -2.90 45.29 3.61
N ALA A 70 -3.64 45.62 4.67
CA ALA A 70 -5.04 46.05 4.61
C ALA A 70 -5.14 47.46 3.99
N PRO A 71 -6.27 47.81 3.36
CA PRO A 71 -6.43 49.10 2.67
C PRO A 71 -6.49 50.25 3.67
N ALA A 72 -5.77 51.33 3.37
CA ALA A 72 -5.90 52.61 4.07
C ALA A 72 -7.30 53.19 3.82
N LYS A 73 -8.04 53.43 4.91
CA LYS A 73 -9.05 54.48 4.97
C LYS A 73 -8.40 55.68 5.63
N GLU A 74 -8.70 56.86 5.10
CA GLU A 74 -8.86 58.19 5.73
C GLU A 74 -8.62 59.22 4.61
N ASP A 75 -9.62 59.93 4.08
CA ASP A 75 -10.56 60.88 4.72
C ASP A 75 -9.85 62.20 5.07
N GLU A 76 -10.33 63.26 4.39
CA GLU A 76 -10.10 64.71 4.53
C GLU A 76 -8.70 65.33 4.32
#